data_AF-A0A9D7LA52-F1
#
_entry.id   AF-A0A9D7LA52-F1
#
_cell.length_a   1.000
_cell.length_b   1.000
_cell.length_c   1.000
_cell.angle_alpha   90.00
_cell.angle_beta   90.00
_cell.angle_gamma   90.00
#
_symmetry.space_group_name_H-M   'P 1'
#
loop_
_entity.id
_entity.type
_entity.pdbx_description
1 polymer ?
#
loop_
_entity_poly.entity_id
_entity_poly.type
_entity_poly.pdbx_seq_one_letter_code
_entity_poly.pdbx_strand_id
1 'polypeptide(L)'
;MTLAGGTLVLNDSDLSVTDLVITGNSIIDFAGVSSNLFATNLIFANTTVTLTILNWELATDYFLAGTWAGAVRGIDAQGAIPMNQITFDGWSNNETGWEEYTDRIRPNVPEPSTYGLILTAAGLALFGYRRRRATRRQSNS
;
A
#
# COMPACT_ATOMS: atom_id res chain seq x y z
N MET A 1 1.65 22.63 6.62
CA MET A 1 0.68 22.69 5.52
C MET A 1 -0.61 22.02 5.98
N THR A 2 -1.76 22.61 5.65
CA THR A 2 -3.07 22.04 6.00
C THR A 2 -3.89 21.83 4.73
N LEU A 3 -4.38 20.61 4.53
CA LEU A 3 -5.37 20.29 3.51
C LEU A 3 -6.75 20.23 4.18
N ALA A 4 -7.63 21.15 3.82
CA ALA A 4 -8.97 21.31 4.40
C ALA A 4 -10.09 20.94 3.40
N GLY A 5 -9.75 20.16 2.38
CA GLY A 5 -10.56 19.93 1.20
C GLY A 5 -9.83 20.31 -0.09
N GLY A 6 -10.38 19.87 -1.22
CA GLY A 6 -9.85 20.20 -2.56
C GLY A 6 -8.68 19.31 -2.98
N THR A 7 -7.96 19.76 -4.01
CA THR A 7 -6.87 19.00 -4.64
C THR A 7 -5.55 19.75 -4.54
N LEU A 8 -4.53 19.08 -4.02
CA LEU A 8 -3.13 19.46 -4.17
C LEU A 8 -2.56 18.72 -5.38
N VAL A 9 -2.21 19.43 -6.45
CA VAL A 9 -1.56 18.85 -7.63
C VAL A 9 -0.05 19.07 -7.51
N LEU A 10 0.75 18.00 -7.65
CA LEU A 10 2.21 18.06 -7.55
C LEU A 10 2.88 18.40 -8.89
N ASN A 11 2.43 17.84 -10.02
CA ASN A 11 2.88 18.21 -11.37
C ASN A 11 4.42 18.28 -11.50
N ASP A 12 5.08 17.14 -11.34
CA ASP A 12 6.55 16.99 -11.41
C ASP A 12 7.34 17.72 -10.30
N SER A 13 6.71 17.93 -9.14
CA SER A 13 7.33 18.66 -8.03
C SER A 13 7.80 17.76 -6.90
N ASP A 14 8.90 18.19 -6.28
CA ASP A 14 9.35 17.71 -4.97
C ASP A 14 8.83 18.67 -3.88
N LEU A 15 7.89 18.22 -3.06
CA LEU A 15 7.33 18.97 -1.94
C LEU A 15 7.77 18.35 -0.61
N SER A 16 8.42 19.16 0.23
CA SER A 16 8.74 18.78 1.62
C SER A 16 8.04 19.72 2.59
N VAL A 17 7.35 19.15 3.58
CA VAL A 17 6.64 19.90 4.62
C VAL A 17 6.96 19.32 6.00
N THR A 18 7.04 20.19 7.00
CA THR A 18 7.17 19.74 8.39
C THR A 18 5.89 19.01 8.81
N ASP A 19 4.77 19.72 8.85
CA ASP A 19 3.47 19.12 9.16
C ASP A 19 2.59 19.08 7.92
N LEU A 20 2.05 17.91 7.60
CA LEU A 20 0.94 17.74 6.68
C LEU A 20 -0.30 17.35 7.49
N VAL A 21 -1.21 18.31 7.67
CA VAL A 21 -2.42 18.14 8.47
C VAL A 21 -3.64 18.05 7.56
N ILE A 22 -4.34 16.92 7.59
CA ILE A 22 -5.56 16.69 6.82
C ILE A 22 -6.76 16.97 7.74
N THR A 23 -7.47 18.06 7.45
CA THR A 23 -8.63 18.55 8.22
C THR A 23 -9.96 18.40 7.50
N GLY A 24 -9.93 18.14 6.20
CA GLY A 24 -11.10 17.86 5.37
C GLY A 24 -10.76 16.90 4.24
N ASN A 25 -11.78 16.26 3.66
CA ASN A 25 -11.60 15.26 2.60
C ASN A 25 -10.87 15.87 1.41
N SER A 26 -9.63 15.45 1.18
CA SER A 26 -8.71 16.09 0.23
C SER A 26 -8.17 15.09 -0.78
N ILE A 27 -7.64 15.61 -1.88
CA ILE A 27 -6.95 14.86 -2.91
C ILE A 27 -5.51 15.34 -2.97
N ILE A 28 -4.56 14.42 -3.06
CA ILE A 28 -3.22 14.71 -3.57
C ILE A 28 -3.09 14.02 -4.91
N ASP A 29 -2.80 14.81 -5.94
CA ASP A 29 -2.67 14.36 -7.31
C ASP A 29 -1.19 14.39 -7.70
N PHE A 30 -0.62 13.20 -7.90
CA PHE A 30 0.76 12.96 -8.34
C PHE A 30 0.94 13.15 -9.85
N ALA A 31 0.00 13.81 -10.54
CA ALA A 31 0.09 14.15 -11.95
C ALA A 31 1.51 14.58 -12.38
N GLY A 32 1.89 14.20 -13.60
CA GLY A 32 3.23 14.41 -14.14
C GLY A 32 3.89 13.09 -14.50
N VAL A 33 5.21 13.13 -14.58
CA VAL A 33 6.14 12.02 -14.79
C VAL A 33 6.73 11.54 -13.46
N SER A 34 7.07 12.43 -12.53
CA SER A 34 7.67 12.04 -11.23
C SER A 34 7.46 13.11 -10.17
N SER A 35 6.66 12.81 -9.15
CA SER A 35 6.36 13.72 -8.05
C SER A 35 6.71 13.09 -6.69
N ASN A 36 7.33 13.88 -5.81
CA ASN A 36 7.68 13.45 -4.46
C ASN A 36 7.05 14.34 -3.41
N LEU A 37 6.45 13.72 -2.40
CA LEU A 37 5.93 14.40 -1.22
C LEU A 37 6.52 13.78 0.03
N PHE A 38 7.24 14.58 0.82
CA PHE A 38 7.71 14.20 2.13
C PHE A 38 7.06 15.07 3.21
N ALA A 39 6.35 14.43 4.14
CA ALA A 39 5.87 15.05 5.36
C ALA A 39 6.71 14.58 6.56
N THR A 40 7.27 15.49 7.35
CA THR A 40 7.92 15.08 8.60
C THR A 40 6.88 14.48 9.56
N ASN A 41 5.71 15.11 9.66
CA ASN A 41 4.57 14.63 10.43
C ASN A 41 3.31 14.62 9.56
N LEU A 42 2.68 13.45 9.41
CA LEU A 42 1.38 13.27 8.79
C LEU A 42 0.30 13.08 9.87
N ILE A 43 -0.71 13.94 9.85
CA ILE A 43 -1.73 14.02 10.90
C ILE A 43 -3.12 14.11 10.25
N PHE A 44 -4.04 13.26 10.69
CA PHE A 44 -5.47 13.39 10.39
C PHE A 44 -6.17 14.05 11.58
N ALA A 45 -6.98 15.07 11.32
CA ALA A 45 -7.65 15.83 12.36
C ALA A 45 -8.70 15.01 13.13
N ASN A 46 -9.29 14.01 12.48
CA ASN A 46 -10.24 13.07 13.07
C ASN A 46 -10.33 11.81 12.18
N THR A 47 -11.16 10.85 12.59
CA THR A 47 -11.30 9.53 11.95
C THR A 47 -12.21 9.50 10.72
N THR A 48 -12.94 10.58 10.42
CA THR A 48 -13.86 10.64 9.26
C THR A 48 -13.27 11.35 8.05
N VAL A 49 -12.18 12.09 8.25
CA VAL A 49 -11.44 12.75 7.18
C VAL A 49 -10.68 11.73 6.34
N THR A 50 -10.79 11.84 5.02
CA THR A 50 -10.06 10.98 4.08
C THR A 50 -9.09 11.76 3.21
N LEU A 51 -8.11 11.05 2.67
CA LEU A 51 -7.15 11.55 1.70
C LEU A 51 -7.12 10.58 0.52
N THR A 52 -7.45 11.10 -0.66
CA THR A 52 -7.37 10.34 -1.91
C THR A 52 -6.08 10.67 -2.63
N ILE A 53 -5.38 9.65 -3.13
CA ILE A 53 -4.16 9.79 -3.92
C ILE A 53 -4.48 9.44 -5.37
N LEU A 54 -4.29 10.40 -6.27
CA LEU A 54 -4.51 10.23 -7.72
C LEU A 54 -3.19 10.20 -8.47
N ASN A 55 -3.20 9.51 -9.61
CA ASN A 55 -2.09 9.47 -10.59
C ASN A 55 -0.73 9.11 -9.97
N TRP A 56 -0.73 8.28 -8.93
CA TRP A 56 0.51 7.79 -8.31
C TRP A 56 0.96 6.49 -8.98
N GLU A 57 2.22 6.45 -9.39
CA GLU A 57 2.85 5.29 -10.01
C GLU A 57 3.95 4.67 -9.14
N LEU A 58 3.90 3.34 -9.01
CA LEU A 58 4.87 2.58 -8.23
C LEU A 58 6.28 2.74 -8.81
N ALA A 59 7.25 3.00 -7.92
CA ALA A 59 8.68 3.19 -8.21
C ALA A 59 9.04 4.51 -8.92
N THR A 60 8.04 5.28 -9.34
CA THR A 60 8.23 6.61 -9.94
C THR A 60 7.92 7.71 -8.93
N ASP A 61 6.77 7.60 -8.26
CA ASP A 61 6.30 8.59 -7.29
C ASP A 61 6.51 8.14 -5.84
N TYR A 62 6.77 9.09 -4.96
CA TYR A 62 7.00 8.80 -3.54
C TYR A 62 6.16 9.69 -2.63
N PHE A 63 5.26 9.07 -1.86
CA PHE A 63 4.63 9.68 -0.70
C PHE A 63 5.29 9.13 0.57
N LEU A 64 5.96 10.00 1.31
CA LEU A 64 6.79 9.62 2.46
C LEU A 64 6.32 10.37 3.71
N ALA A 65 6.35 9.69 4.85
CA ALA A 65 6.10 10.30 6.16
C ALA A 65 7.14 9.86 7.19
N GLY A 66 7.83 10.82 7.81
CA GLY A 66 8.77 10.53 8.91
C GLY A 66 8.03 9.97 10.12
N THR A 67 6.95 10.65 10.52
CA THR A 67 6.00 10.22 11.54
C THR A 67 4.59 10.28 10.98
N TRP A 68 3.82 9.21 11.15
CA TRP A 68 2.39 9.19 10.86
C TRP A 68 1.62 8.92 12.15
N ALA A 69 0.94 9.95 12.66
CA ALA A 69 0.33 9.93 13.99
C ALA A 69 -0.73 8.84 14.11
N GLY A 70 -0.50 7.87 15.01
CA GLY A 70 -1.40 6.75 15.27
C GLY A 70 -1.28 5.58 14.29
N ALA A 71 -0.46 5.69 13.24
CA ALA A 71 -0.18 4.58 12.33
C ALA A 71 0.84 3.61 12.95
N VAL A 72 0.75 2.35 12.53
CA VAL A 72 1.72 1.31 12.87
C VAL A 72 2.53 1.02 11.62
N ARG A 73 3.86 1.01 11.74
CA ARG A 73 4.76 0.64 10.65
C ARG A 73 4.70 -0.85 10.40
N GLY A 74 4.89 -1.23 9.14
CA GLY A 74 4.99 -2.62 8.71
C GLY A 74 3.91 -2.98 7.70
N ILE A 75 4.20 -3.99 6.89
CA ILE A 75 3.32 -4.37 5.78
C ILE A 75 2.01 -4.98 6.27
N ASP A 76 1.99 -5.58 7.47
CA ASP A 76 0.83 -6.30 8.01
C ASP A 76 -0.12 -5.38 8.79
N ALA A 77 0.29 -4.15 9.06
CA ALA A 77 -0.54 -3.14 9.69
C ALA A 77 -1.33 -2.40 8.59
N GLN A 78 -2.46 -2.95 8.15
CA GLN A 78 -3.33 -2.33 7.16
C GLN A 78 -4.79 -2.34 7.63
N GLY A 79 -5.67 -1.59 6.95
CA GLY A 79 -7.11 -1.61 7.20
C GLY A 79 -7.59 -0.98 8.51
N ALA A 80 -6.69 -0.37 9.27
CA ALA A 80 -6.99 0.35 10.51
C ALA A 80 -6.71 1.84 10.37
N ILE A 81 -7.39 2.65 11.19
CA ILE A 81 -7.13 4.09 11.31
C ILE A 81 -5.72 4.29 11.88
N PRO A 82 -4.94 5.24 11.34
CA PRO A 82 -5.29 6.20 10.29
C PRO A 82 -5.01 5.72 8.85
N MET A 83 -4.46 4.52 8.67
CA MET A 83 -3.98 4.06 7.36
C MET A 83 -5.11 3.86 6.34
N ASN A 84 -6.27 3.38 6.80
CA ASN A 84 -7.47 3.26 5.97
C ASN A 84 -8.18 4.60 5.67
N GLN A 85 -7.64 5.72 6.16
CA GLN A 85 -8.09 7.07 5.78
C GLN A 85 -7.42 7.54 4.48
N ILE A 86 -6.37 6.86 4.02
CA ILE A 86 -5.73 7.10 2.73
C ILE A 86 -6.18 6.06 1.72
N THR A 87 -6.53 6.50 0.52
CA THR A 87 -6.93 5.62 -0.59
C THR A 87 -6.21 6.04 -1.85
N PHE A 88 -5.47 5.11 -2.45
CA PHE A 88 -4.89 5.30 -3.78
C PHE A 88 -5.91 4.91 -4.84
N ASP A 89 -5.97 5.67 -5.94
CA ASP A 89 -6.89 5.35 -7.03
C ASP A 89 -6.64 3.94 -7.59
N GLY A 90 -7.72 3.19 -7.81
CA GLY A 90 -7.66 1.79 -8.20
C GLY A 90 -7.35 0.78 -7.09
N TRP A 91 -7.13 1.23 -5.84
CA TRP A 91 -6.86 0.38 -4.68
C TRP A 91 -7.91 0.53 -3.60
N SER A 92 -8.10 -0.51 -2.79
CA SER A 92 -8.88 -0.44 -1.57
C SER A 92 -8.15 0.39 -0.51
N ASN A 93 -8.89 1.15 0.29
CA ASN A 93 -8.30 1.87 1.42
C ASN A 93 -7.70 0.93 2.48
N ASN A 94 -8.17 -0.31 2.53
CA ASN A 94 -7.63 -1.34 3.40
C ASN A 94 -6.29 -1.89 2.93
N GLU A 95 -5.82 -1.50 1.75
CA GLU A 95 -4.52 -1.91 1.20
C GLU A 95 -3.44 -0.87 1.48
N THR A 96 -3.79 0.32 1.97
CA THR A 96 -2.78 1.34 2.28
C THR A 96 -2.01 0.95 3.54
N GLY A 97 -0.67 1.00 3.44
CA GLY A 97 0.22 0.77 4.58
C GLY A 97 1.37 1.78 4.64
N TRP A 98 2.14 1.65 5.72
CA TRP A 98 3.35 2.46 5.98
C TRP A 98 4.57 1.55 6.12
N GLU A 99 5.48 1.64 5.16
CA GLU A 99 6.66 0.78 5.12
C GLU A 99 7.67 1.11 6.22
N GLU A 100 8.17 0.07 6.88
CA GLU A 100 9.07 0.22 8.03
C GLU A 100 10.46 0.78 7.65
N TYR A 101 11.02 0.39 6.51
CA TYR A 101 12.42 0.68 6.15
C TYR A 101 12.61 1.92 5.27
N THR A 102 11.55 2.39 4.64
CA THR A 102 11.60 3.41 3.58
C THR A 102 10.68 4.61 3.86
N ASP A 103 9.95 4.58 4.98
CA ASP A 103 8.99 5.62 5.39
C ASP A 103 7.86 5.85 4.39
N ARG A 104 7.71 4.94 3.43
CA ARG A 104 6.82 5.11 2.28
C ARG A 104 5.40 4.71 2.62
N ILE A 105 4.47 5.58 2.24
CA ILE A 105 3.04 5.33 2.24
C ILE A 105 2.66 4.87 0.85
N ARG A 106 2.11 3.66 0.74
CA ARG A 106 1.70 3.09 -0.55
C ARG A 106 0.65 1.99 -0.37
N PRO A 107 -0.01 1.58 -1.46
CA PRO A 107 -0.73 0.31 -1.48
C PRO A 107 0.25 -0.86 -1.25
N ASN A 108 -0.11 -1.74 -0.34
CA ASN A 108 0.56 -3.00 -0.09
C ASN A 108 -0.05 -4.06 -1.00
N VAL A 109 0.67 -4.38 -2.07
CA VAL A 109 0.39 -5.57 -2.88
C VAL A 109 0.74 -6.81 -2.06
N PRO A 110 -0.09 -7.87 -2.04
CA PRO A 110 0.25 -9.12 -1.38
C PRO A 110 1.66 -9.57 -1.79
N GLU A 111 2.51 -9.84 -0.80
CA GLU A 111 3.91 -10.16 -1.05
C GLU A 111 4.09 -11.33 -2.03
N PRO A 112 5.24 -11.39 -2.73
CA PRO A 112 5.67 -12.56 -3.51
C PRO A 112 5.51 -13.90 -2.77
N SER A 113 5.60 -13.89 -1.44
CA SER A 113 5.43 -15.06 -0.57
C SER A 113 4.03 -15.70 -0.67
N THR A 114 2.98 -14.89 -0.89
CA THR A 114 1.61 -15.38 -1.13
C THR A 114 1.55 -16.21 -2.41
N TYR A 115 2.17 -15.70 -3.48
CA TYR A 115 2.29 -16.42 -4.74
C TYR A 115 3.21 -17.64 -4.62
N GLY A 116 4.29 -17.53 -3.83
CA GLY A 116 5.20 -18.63 -3.52
C GLY A 116 4.51 -19.78 -2.79
N LEU A 117 3.62 -19.47 -1.84
CA LEU A 117 2.83 -20.47 -1.12
C LEU A 117 1.88 -21.20 -2.07
N ILE A 118 1.17 -20.47 -2.94
CA ILE A 118 0.26 -21.06 -3.93
C ILE A 118 1.05 -21.99 -4.87
N LEU A 119 2.19 -21.53 -5.39
CA LEU A 119 3.02 -22.33 -6.28
C LEU A 119 3.53 -23.60 -5.58
N THR A 120 3.99 -23.46 -4.33
CA THR A 120 4.49 -24.59 -3.53
C THR A 120 3.38 -25.60 -3.24
N ALA A 121 2.20 -25.12 -2.83
CA ALA A 121 1.03 -25.96 -2.59
C ALA A 121 0.61 -26.70 -3.87
N ALA A 122 0.58 -26.01 -5.01
CA ALA A 122 0.28 -26.62 -6.31
C ALA A 122 1.30 -27.69 -6.70
N GLY A 123 2.60 -27.42 -6.49
CA GLY A 123 3.69 -28.37 -6.76
C GLY A 123 3.57 -29.64 -5.91
N LEU A 124 3.30 -29.51 -4.62
CA LEU A 124 3.11 -30.64 -3.70
C LEU A 124 1.87 -31.46 -4.07
N ALA A 125 0.77 -30.81 -4.45
CA ALA A 125 -0.44 -31.48 -4.90
C ALA A 125 -0.21 -32.31 -6.17
N LEU A 126 0.48 -31.73 -7.17
CA LEU A 126 0.86 -32.42 -8.42
C LEU A 126 1.78 -33.62 -8.17
N PHE A 127 2.80 -33.45 -7.32
CA PHE A 127 3.71 -34.53 -6.97
C PHE A 127 2.98 -35.69 -6.26
N GLY A 128 2.15 -35.37 -5.27
CA GLY A 128 1.32 -36.35 -4.56
C GLY A 128 0.37 -37.10 -5.49
N TYR A 129 -0.25 -36.40 -6.44
CA TYR A 129 -1.11 -37.01 -7.46
C TYR A 129 -0.35 -37.97 -8.38
N ARG A 130 0.83 -37.58 -8.89
CA ARG A 130 1.66 -38.45 -9.74
C ARG A 130 2.10 -39.71 -9.01
N ARG A 131 2.53 -39.59 -7.75
CA ARG A 131 2.96 -40.73 -6.92
C ARG A 131 1.83 -41.73 -6.69
N ARG A 132 0.63 -41.25 -6.35
CA ARG A 132 -0.55 -42.12 -6.14
C ARG A 132 -0.96 -42.90 -7.40
N ARG A 133 -0.82 -42.31 -8.60
CA ARG A 133 -1.10 -43.04 -9.86
C ARG A 133 -0.06 -44.11 -10.17
N ALA A 134 1.21 -43.88 -9.83
CA ALA A 134 2.26 -44.87 -10.05
C ALA A 134 2.06 -46.13 -9.19
N THR A 135 1.71 -45.98 -7.92
CA THR A 135 1.48 -47.13 -7.01
C THR A 135 0.23 -47.93 -7.39
N ARG A 136 -0.85 -47.27 -7.85
CA ARG A 136 -2.07 -47.96 -8.33
C ARG A 136 -1.86 -48.78 -9.61
N ARG A 137 -0.81 -48.52 -10.39
CA ARG A 137 -0.47 -49.33 -11.57
C ARG A 137 0.26 -50.63 -11.23
N GLN A 138 0.89 -50.73 -10.06
CA GLN A 138 1.62 -51.92 -9.61
C GLN A 138 0.75 -52.93 -8.85
N SER A 139 -0.47 -52.57 -8.43
CA SER A 139 -1.37 -53.48 -7.72
C SER A 139 -2.36 -54.22 -8.63
N ASN A 140 -2.30 -54.00 -9.95
CA ASN A 140 -3.21 -54.59 -10.95
C ASN A 140 -2.48 -55.52 -11.95
N SER A 141 -1.28 -56.00 -11.60
CA SER A 141 -0.46 -56.93 -12.38
C SER A 141 -0.21 -58.20 -11.61
#